data_AF-A0A4Y3L519-F1
#
_entry.id   AF-A0A4Y3L519-F1
#
_cell.length_a   1.000
_cell.length_b   1.000
_cell.length_c   1.000
_cell.angle_alpha   90.00
_cell.angle_beta   90.00
_cell.angle_gamma   90.00
#
_symmetry.space_group_name_H-M   'P 1'
#
loop_
_entity.id
_entity.type
_entity.pdbx_description
1 polymer ?
#
loop_
_entity_poly.entity_id
_entity_poly.type
_entity_poly.pdbx_seq_one_letter_code
_entity_poly.pdbx_strand_id
1 'polypeptide(L)'
;MSSATYRELMDRAAGQLHDARRSTDVRFDDRASALAAVADQHSVLSAIGSHIWAVLTPGRAAGVRAAPYPDSIEVAAVRLATAISESIGAPEPYPALLDGPHAAWGRCAQTLRAATDLFAVHHDATGAPRTPDARTLESLPVRDAALSYLVALALDVTSTTRAMALRAGQAGVPWPSVRVRVPLFERVEDAARKLSALVPLADEAALPDVGLVPTEARGEDVTEELAVRLLRVRQRSWELPAASNRSIATLRDLAVLGVAVHAHTAAFHGANPATSRLVDRARRWQKLAASLARLRSSAPPDDDVRADLTATAGLLSAIAPLAGPSRAGASDPQSRRAGATLNGGVRLMTDVAHQNSRAFSAIARTSAIYVPARSLTGDEVTDDPELVRAHLEGRLVRAPARILAEVGELYLPLRTLPVQAPVSRHAPVAARAVDAEPIRCRA
;
A
#
# COMPACT_ATOMS: atom_id res chain seq x y z
N MET A 1 -18.73 8.67 7.83
CA MET A 1 -17.55 8.47 8.69
C MET A 1 -16.54 9.54 8.32
N SER A 2 -15.87 10.18 9.27
CA SER A 2 -14.71 11.02 8.93
C SER A 2 -13.55 10.09 8.60
N SER A 3 -12.92 10.30 7.44
CA SER A 3 -11.66 9.61 7.10
C SER A 3 -10.55 10.11 8.02
N ALA A 4 -9.51 9.30 8.22
CA ALA A 4 -8.38 9.67 9.06
C ALA A 4 -7.61 10.84 8.43
N THR A 5 -7.18 11.81 9.23
CA THR A 5 -6.39 12.95 8.73
C THR A 5 -4.90 12.59 8.62
N TYR A 6 -4.15 13.39 7.86
CA TYR A 6 -2.69 13.26 7.75
C TYR A 6 -2.00 13.27 9.11
N ARG A 7 -2.33 14.25 9.97
CA ARG A 7 -1.83 14.33 11.35
C ARG A 7 -2.14 13.05 12.13
N GLU A 8 -3.39 12.60 12.14
CA GLU A 8 -3.81 11.40 12.86
C GLU A 8 -3.06 10.13 12.43
N LEU A 9 -2.75 10.00 11.13
CA LEU A 9 -1.98 8.89 10.59
C LEU A 9 -0.51 8.95 11.03
N MET A 10 0.10 10.13 11.00
CA MET A 10 1.49 10.31 11.44
C MET A 10 1.64 10.06 12.96
N ASP A 11 0.73 10.57 13.78
CA ASP A 11 0.72 10.33 15.23
C ASP A 11 0.50 8.85 15.56
N ARG A 12 -0.43 8.21 14.84
CA ARG A 12 -0.68 6.76 14.99
C ARG A 12 0.52 5.93 14.58
N ALA A 13 1.25 6.32 13.53
CA ALA A 13 2.48 5.64 13.12
C ALA A 13 3.57 5.77 14.19
N ALA A 14 3.74 6.95 14.78
CA ALA A 14 4.69 7.16 15.88
C ALA A 14 4.36 6.28 17.10
N GLY A 15 3.08 6.24 17.52
CA GLY A 15 2.64 5.36 18.61
C GLY A 15 2.86 3.88 18.31
N GLN A 16 2.57 3.44 17.08
CA GLN A 16 2.82 2.05 16.65
C GLN A 16 4.32 1.72 16.58
N LEU A 17 5.17 2.67 16.19
CA LEU A 17 6.61 2.47 16.22
C LEU A 17 7.11 2.33 17.66
N HIS A 18 6.59 3.12 18.59
CA HIS A 18 6.93 2.98 20.02
C HIS A 18 6.57 1.58 20.56
N ASP A 19 5.39 1.06 20.20
CA ASP A 19 5.00 -0.33 20.52
C ASP A 19 5.95 -1.36 19.87
N ALA A 20 6.38 -1.10 18.64
CA ALA A 20 7.27 -1.96 17.89
C ALA A 20 8.69 -2.01 18.47
N ARG A 21 9.18 -0.88 18.99
CA ARG A 21 10.44 -0.83 19.73
C ARG A 21 10.36 -1.70 20.98
N ARG A 22 9.29 -1.57 21.77
CA ARG A 22 9.06 -2.41 22.96
C ARG A 22 9.00 -3.90 22.62
N SER A 23 8.46 -4.27 21.45
CA SER A 23 8.45 -5.68 21.04
C SER A 23 9.83 -6.25 20.73
N THR A 24 10.85 -5.42 20.49
CA THR A 24 12.26 -5.88 20.30
C THR A 24 12.98 -6.17 21.62
N ASP A 25 12.41 -5.75 22.75
CA ASP A 25 12.96 -6.05 24.08
C ASP A 25 12.67 -7.50 24.51
N VAL A 26 11.66 -8.13 23.90
CA VAL A 26 11.26 -9.52 24.17
C VAL A 26 11.87 -10.48 23.14
N ARG A 27 12.08 -11.74 23.52
CA ARG A 27 12.56 -12.79 22.61
C ARG A 27 11.44 -13.19 21.64
N PHE A 28 11.78 -13.45 20.38
CA PHE A 28 10.84 -14.05 19.43
C PHE A 28 10.60 -15.53 19.76
N ASP A 29 9.36 -15.97 19.62
CA ASP A 29 8.94 -17.35 19.92
C ASP A 29 9.57 -18.36 18.95
N ASP A 30 9.73 -17.97 17.68
CA ASP A 30 10.22 -18.85 16.63
C ASP A 30 10.94 -18.09 15.49
N ARG A 31 11.58 -18.87 14.60
CA ARG A 31 12.34 -18.37 13.44
C ARG A 31 11.47 -17.61 12.44
N ALA A 32 10.23 -18.05 12.19
CA ALA A 32 9.34 -17.40 11.24
C ALA A 32 8.90 -16.03 11.77
N SER A 33 8.54 -15.95 13.05
CA SER A 33 8.22 -14.71 13.75
C SER A 33 9.38 -13.71 13.74
N ALA A 34 10.61 -14.17 13.94
CA ALA A 34 11.80 -13.33 13.84
C ALA A 34 12.03 -12.78 12.42
N LEU A 35 11.90 -13.62 11.40
CA LEU A 35 12.01 -13.19 10.01
C LEU A 35 10.88 -12.23 9.61
N ALA A 36 9.69 -12.42 10.18
CA ALA A 36 8.56 -11.52 10.02
C ALA A 36 8.88 -10.10 10.52
N ALA A 37 9.35 -10.01 11.76
CA ALA A 37 9.70 -8.73 12.37
C ALA A 37 10.82 -7.99 11.61
N VAL A 38 11.83 -8.71 11.11
CA VAL A 38 12.90 -8.12 10.28
C VAL A 38 12.37 -7.52 8.99
N ALA A 39 11.51 -8.24 8.27
CA ALA A 39 10.93 -7.73 7.02
C ALA A 39 9.97 -6.55 7.28
N ASP A 40 9.27 -6.57 8.41
CA ASP A 40 8.42 -5.45 8.83
C ASP A 40 9.24 -4.20 9.18
N GLN A 41 10.41 -4.36 9.83
CA GLN A 41 11.34 -3.25 10.08
C GLN A 41 11.82 -2.61 8.76
N HIS A 42 12.17 -3.43 7.77
CA HIS A 42 12.52 -2.95 6.43
C HIS A 42 11.33 -2.25 5.76
N SER A 43 10.11 -2.77 5.98
CA SER A 43 8.89 -2.17 5.47
C SER A 43 8.62 -0.79 6.04
N VAL A 44 8.97 -0.55 7.32
CA VAL A 44 8.89 0.80 7.94
C VAL A 44 9.89 1.74 7.28
N LEU A 45 11.17 1.37 7.17
CA LEU A 45 12.17 2.21 6.50
C LEU A 45 11.77 2.52 5.05
N SER A 46 11.29 1.53 4.30
CA SER A 46 10.78 1.72 2.95
C SER A 46 9.60 2.69 2.90
N ALA A 47 8.68 2.61 3.86
CA ALA A 47 7.55 3.53 3.97
C ALA A 47 8.01 4.97 4.26
N ILE A 48 8.97 5.16 5.17
CA ILE A 48 9.60 6.46 5.46
C ILE A 48 10.23 7.04 4.19
N GLY A 49 11.07 6.26 3.50
CA GLY A 49 11.71 6.71 2.26
C GLY A 49 10.69 7.11 1.19
N SER A 50 9.61 6.35 1.06
CA SER A 50 8.53 6.65 0.12
C SER A 50 7.78 7.93 0.51
N HIS A 51 7.58 8.17 1.81
CA HIS A 51 6.94 9.38 2.31
C HIS A 51 7.81 10.62 2.09
N ILE A 52 9.13 10.53 2.28
CA ILE A 52 10.06 11.61 1.98
C ILE A 52 9.97 12.00 0.49
N TRP A 53 9.90 11.01 -0.41
CA TRP A 53 9.72 11.29 -1.84
C TRP A 53 8.37 11.94 -2.16
N ALA A 54 7.30 11.58 -1.45
CA ALA A 54 6.00 12.23 -1.60
C ALA A 54 6.04 13.69 -1.14
N VAL A 55 6.65 13.98 0.02
CA VAL A 55 6.79 15.34 0.57
C VAL A 55 7.64 16.24 -0.32
N LEU A 56 8.73 15.71 -0.88
CA LEU A 56 9.56 16.46 -1.80
C LEU A 56 8.86 16.67 -3.14
N THR A 57 8.13 15.67 -3.65
CA THR A 57 7.61 15.55 -5.03
C THR A 57 8.71 15.33 -6.08
N PRO A 58 8.42 14.63 -7.21
CA PRO A 58 9.41 14.37 -8.25
C PRO A 58 10.01 15.63 -8.88
N GLY A 59 9.19 16.65 -9.14
CA GLY A 59 9.62 17.90 -9.76
C GLY A 59 10.60 18.68 -8.88
N ARG A 60 10.33 18.77 -7.57
CA ARG A 60 11.23 19.45 -6.63
C ARG A 60 12.52 18.65 -6.42
N ALA A 61 12.43 17.33 -6.30
CA ALA A 61 13.63 16.49 -6.20
C ALA A 61 14.56 16.65 -7.42
N ALA A 62 14.01 16.80 -8.62
CA ALA A 62 14.78 17.16 -9.81
C ALA A 62 15.35 18.58 -9.72
N GLY A 63 14.56 19.55 -9.25
CA GLY A 63 14.99 20.93 -9.00
C GLY A 63 16.16 21.03 -8.01
N VAL A 64 16.09 20.33 -6.88
CA VAL A 64 17.17 20.24 -5.86
C VAL A 64 18.46 19.70 -6.46
N ARG A 65 18.37 18.71 -7.35
CA ARG A 65 19.56 18.13 -8.01
C ARG A 65 20.15 19.04 -9.09
N ALA A 66 19.32 19.89 -9.71
CA ALA A 66 19.74 20.78 -10.78
C ALA A 66 20.14 22.19 -10.29
N ALA A 67 19.71 22.59 -9.10
CA ALA A 67 19.95 23.91 -8.56
C ALA A 67 21.45 24.11 -8.19
N PRO A 68 22.02 25.30 -8.47
CA PRO A 68 23.40 25.60 -8.09
C PRO A 68 23.57 25.77 -6.56
N TYR A 69 22.51 26.21 -5.87
CA TYR A 69 22.48 26.40 -4.42
C TYR A 69 21.17 25.82 -3.86
N PRO A 70 21.05 24.49 -3.78
CA PRO A 70 19.83 23.85 -3.30
C PRO A 70 19.65 24.05 -1.80
N ASP A 71 18.40 24.00 -1.35
CA ASP A 71 18.06 24.05 0.07
C ASP A 71 18.71 22.87 0.83
N SER A 72 19.33 23.18 1.96
CA SER A 72 20.12 22.20 2.73
C SER A 72 19.28 21.10 3.36
N ILE A 73 18.04 21.40 3.78
CA ILE A 73 17.08 20.44 4.33
C ILE A 73 16.65 19.49 3.21
N GLU A 74 16.30 20.01 2.04
CA GLU A 74 15.87 19.20 0.91
C GLU A 74 16.99 18.26 0.40
N VAL A 75 18.24 18.75 0.34
CA VAL A 75 19.40 17.89 0.03
C VAL A 75 19.59 16.78 1.05
N ALA A 76 19.47 17.09 2.34
CA ALA A 76 19.59 16.09 3.41
C ALA A 76 18.45 15.06 3.36
N ALA A 77 17.23 15.49 3.05
CA ALA A 77 16.08 14.62 2.86
C ALA A 77 16.24 13.67 1.67
N VAL A 78 16.70 14.18 0.52
CA VAL A 78 17.06 13.36 -0.66
C VAL A 78 18.11 12.31 -0.29
N ARG A 79 19.16 12.71 0.44
CA ARG A 79 20.21 11.79 0.89
C ARG A 79 19.67 10.69 1.80
N LEU A 80 18.79 11.02 2.74
CA LEU A 80 18.15 10.04 3.62
C LEU A 80 17.30 9.05 2.82
N ALA A 81 16.44 9.53 1.92
CA ALA A 81 15.58 8.65 1.13
C ALA A 81 16.40 7.73 0.20
N THR A 82 17.49 8.23 -0.39
CA THR A 82 18.44 7.43 -1.16
C THR A 82 19.16 6.40 -0.29
N ALA A 83 19.68 6.78 0.88
CA ALA A 83 20.35 5.86 1.80
C ALA A 83 19.44 4.71 2.25
N ILE A 84 18.16 5.00 2.52
CA ILE A 84 17.13 3.99 2.80
C ILE A 84 16.99 3.02 1.63
N SER A 85 16.86 3.56 0.41
CA SER A 85 16.62 2.76 -0.80
C SER A 85 17.80 1.84 -1.11
N GLU A 86 19.02 2.36 -0.98
CA GLU A 86 20.26 1.59 -1.17
C GLU A 86 20.45 0.51 -0.10
N SER A 87 20.11 0.80 1.16
CA SER A 87 20.30 -0.13 2.28
C SER A 87 19.31 -1.28 2.28
N ILE A 88 18.09 -1.05 1.79
CA ILE A 88 17.06 -2.09 1.63
C ILE A 88 17.32 -2.91 0.35
N GLY A 89 17.93 -2.31 -0.67
CA GLY A 89 18.15 -2.93 -1.98
C GLY A 89 16.92 -2.84 -2.90
N ALA A 90 17.01 -3.48 -4.08
CA ALA A 90 15.85 -3.61 -4.97
C ALA A 90 14.66 -4.20 -4.20
N PRO A 91 13.42 -3.77 -4.51
CA PRO A 91 12.28 -4.09 -3.66
C PRO A 91 11.89 -5.57 -3.79
N GLU A 92 12.48 -6.45 -2.99
CA GLU A 92 11.97 -7.82 -2.83
C GLU A 92 12.48 -8.51 -1.56
N PRO A 93 11.65 -9.30 -0.86
CA PRO A 93 10.21 -9.49 -1.01
C PRO A 93 9.42 -8.61 -0.02
N TYR A 94 8.33 -8.06 -0.54
CA TYR A 94 7.33 -7.31 0.20
C TYR A 94 6.77 -8.11 1.39
N PRO A 95 6.16 -7.44 2.39
CA PRO A 95 5.56 -8.05 3.60
C PRO A 95 4.55 -9.18 3.33
N ALA A 96 4.14 -9.35 2.07
CA ALA A 96 3.42 -10.50 1.55
C ALA A 96 4.09 -11.88 1.74
N LEU A 97 5.39 -11.96 2.12
CA LEU A 97 6.04 -13.24 2.42
C LEU A 97 5.87 -13.74 3.85
N LEU A 98 5.20 -12.98 4.73
CA LEU A 98 5.10 -13.31 6.14
C LEU A 98 3.64 -13.18 6.56
N ASP A 99 2.92 -14.30 6.44
CA ASP A 99 1.58 -14.42 7.00
C ASP A 99 1.68 -14.37 8.54
N GLY A 100 0.99 -13.41 9.13
CA GLY A 100 0.81 -13.28 10.57
C GLY A 100 -0.01 -12.04 10.91
N PRO A 101 -0.61 -11.95 12.11
CA PRO A 101 -1.09 -10.66 12.61
C PRO A 101 0.12 -9.71 12.61
N HIS A 102 0.05 -8.62 11.84
CA HIS A 102 1.15 -7.66 11.78
C HIS A 102 1.56 -7.31 13.19
N ALA A 103 2.81 -7.66 13.53
CA ALA A 103 3.46 -7.13 14.71
C ALA A 103 3.43 -5.60 14.63
N ALA A 104 3.71 -4.91 15.73
CA ALA A 104 3.62 -3.44 15.77
C ALA A 104 4.42 -2.76 14.64
N TRP A 105 5.53 -3.36 14.18
CA TRP A 105 6.31 -2.95 13.00
C TRP A 105 5.47 -2.91 11.70
N GLY A 106 4.80 -4.01 11.33
CA GLY A 106 4.00 -4.07 10.11
C GLY A 106 2.82 -3.10 10.11
N ARG A 107 2.23 -2.84 11.29
CA ARG A 107 1.17 -1.83 11.45
C ARG A 107 1.72 -0.42 11.24
N CYS A 108 2.87 -0.09 11.83
CA CYS A 108 3.55 1.19 11.62
C CYS A 108 3.83 1.44 10.13
N ALA A 109 4.39 0.46 9.43
CA ALA A 109 4.68 0.57 8.00
C ALA A 109 3.42 0.84 7.18
N GLN A 110 2.30 0.19 7.52
CA GLN A 110 1.01 0.42 6.85
C GLN A 110 0.47 1.82 7.11
N THR A 111 0.49 2.28 8.36
CA THR A 111 0.01 3.62 8.71
C THR A 111 0.85 4.71 8.05
N LEU A 112 2.16 4.52 7.92
CA LEU A 112 3.01 5.46 7.17
C LEU A 112 2.69 5.49 5.68
N ARG A 113 2.43 4.33 5.08
CA ARG A 113 1.96 4.30 3.68
C ARG A 113 0.58 4.97 3.55
N ALA A 114 -0.25 4.95 4.60
CA ALA A 114 -1.52 5.71 4.69
C ALA A 114 -1.32 7.19 4.59
N ALA A 115 -0.39 7.69 5.41
CA ALA A 115 0.00 9.07 5.34
C ALA A 115 0.56 9.42 3.94
N THR A 116 1.35 8.53 3.32
CA THR A 116 1.89 8.74 1.95
C THR A 116 0.80 8.81 0.90
N ASP A 117 -0.13 7.86 0.90
CA ASP A 117 -1.20 7.81 -0.10
C ASP A 117 -2.13 9.03 0.05
N LEU A 118 -2.45 9.40 1.29
CA LEU A 118 -3.23 10.60 1.58
C LEU A 118 -2.50 11.86 1.11
N PHE A 119 -1.20 12.00 1.36
CA PHE A 119 -0.42 13.12 0.83
C PHE A 119 -0.43 13.16 -0.70
N ALA A 120 -0.26 11.99 -1.34
CA ALA A 120 -0.13 11.87 -2.78
C ALA A 120 -1.43 12.21 -3.53
N VAL A 121 -2.62 11.90 -2.99
CA VAL A 121 -3.89 12.18 -3.68
C VAL A 121 -4.17 13.68 -3.87
N HIS A 122 -3.51 14.55 -3.10
CA HIS A 122 -3.64 16.01 -3.25
C HIS A 122 -2.78 16.58 -4.38
N HIS A 123 -1.87 15.79 -4.96
CA HIS A 123 -0.95 16.21 -6.00
C HIS A 123 -1.16 15.41 -7.30
N ASP A 124 -0.78 16.00 -8.43
CA ASP A 124 -0.73 15.31 -9.71
C ASP A 124 0.53 14.44 -9.86
N ALA A 125 0.65 13.73 -10.99
CA ALA A 125 1.82 12.89 -11.25
C ALA A 125 3.14 13.68 -11.41
N THR A 126 3.05 14.99 -11.67
CA THR A 126 4.21 15.90 -11.75
C THR A 126 4.58 16.51 -10.39
N GLY A 127 3.68 16.36 -9.40
CA GLY A 127 3.80 16.94 -8.07
C GLY A 127 3.15 18.32 -7.95
N ALA A 128 2.33 18.76 -8.91
CA ALA A 128 1.61 20.02 -8.83
C ALA A 128 0.31 19.85 -8.00
N PRO A 129 -0.15 20.93 -7.34
CA PRO A 129 -1.31 20.86 -6.45
C PRO A 129 -2.62 20.66 -7.22
N ARG A 130 -3.37 19.60 -6.91
CA ARG A 130 -4.71 19.32 -7.48
C ARG A 130 -5.85 19.87 -6.64
N THR A 131 -5.61 20.11 -5.36
CA THR A 131 -6.63 20.52 -4.39
C THR A 131 -6.16 21.74 -3.60
N PRO A 132 -7.08 22.52 -3.00
CA PRO A 132 -6.70 23.60 -2.10
C PRO A 132 -5.80 23.13 -0.96
N ASP A 133 -6.06 21.94 -0.41
CA ASP A 133 -5.29 21.35 0.69
C ASP A 133 -3.85 21.00 0.31
N ALA A 134 -3.56 20.77 -0.97
CA ALA A 134 -2.20 20.57 -1.46
C ALA A 134 -1.30 21.77 -1.13
N ARG A 135 -1.84 22.99 -1.21
CA ARG A 135 -1.09 24.21 -0.86
C ARG A 135 -0.73 24.25 0.63
N THR A 136 -1.60 23.73 1.48
CA THR A 136 -1.33 23.59 2.92
C THR A 136 -0.19 22.60 3.15
N LEU A 137 -0.24 21.43 2.49
CA LEU A 137 0.80 20.40 2.54
C LEU A 137 2.15 20.88 1.96
N GLU A 138 2.10 21.76 0.96
CA GLU A 138 3.27 22.38 0.33
C GLU A 138 3.79 23.62 1.08
N SER A 139 3.20 24.02 2.20
CA SER A 139 3.78 25.13 2.97
C SER A 139 5.12 24.70 3.58
N LEU A 140 6.10 25.61 3.59
CA LEU A 140 7.43 25.34 4.17
C LEU A 140 7.34 24.77 5.62
N PRO A 141 6.57 25.40 6.54
CA PRO A 141 6.46 24.89 7.91
C PRO A 141 5.91 23.46 8.00
N VAL A 142 4.93 23.11 7.16
CA VAL A 142 4.33 21.76 7.14
C VAL A 142 5.31 20.73 6.58
N ARG A 143 6.07 21.08 5.54
CA ARG A 143 7.09 20.19 5.00
C ARG A 143 8.21 19.94 6.00
N ASP A 144 8.70 20.99 6.65
CA ASP A 144 9.73 20.87 7.67
C ASP A 144 9.24 20.03 8.85
N ALA A 145 7.99 20.24 9.29
CA ALA A 145 7.35 19.39 10.28
C ALA A 145 7.29 17.91 9.84
N ALA A 146 6.81 17.64 8.61
CA ALA A 146 6.72 16.28 8.07
C ALA A 146 8.09 15.60 8.00
N LEU A 147 9.12 16.30 7.53
CA LEU A 147 10.49 15.80 7.49
C LEU A 147 11.07 15.56 8.89
N SER A 148 10.74 16.42 9.86
CA SER A 148 11.12 16.25 11.28
C SER A 148 10.51 14.99 11.89
N TYR A 149 9.22 14.74 11.62
CA TYR A 149 8.57 13.49 12.04
C TYR A 149 9.24 12.27 11.38
N LEU A 150 9.47 12.31 10.06
CA LEU A 150 10.08 11.19 9.34
C LEU A 150 11.51 10.89 9.80
N VAL A 151 12.30 11.93 10.12
CA VAL A 151 13.67 11.75 10.61
C VAL A 151 13.68 11.15 12.01
N ALA A 152 12.77 11.58 12.89
CA ALA A 152 12.61 10.99 14.21
C ALA A 152 12.25 9.50 14.12
N LEU A 153 11.30 9.15 13.24
CA LEU A 153 10.94 7.74 12.99
C LEU A 153 12.13 6.95 12.43
N ALA A 154 12.91 7.50 11.50
CA ALA A 154 14.07 6.81 10.94
C ALA A 154 15.16 6.53 11.99
N LEU A 155 15.45 7.52 12.86
CA LEU A 155 16.37 7.36 13.98
C LEU A 155 15.88 6.29 14.97
N ASP A 156 14.58 6.31 15.29
CA ASP A 156 13.97 5.30 16.14
C ASP A 156 14.07 3.88 15.55
N VAL A 157 13.79 3.71 14.26
CA VAL A 157 13.90 2.41 13.58
C VAL A 157 15.34 1.91 13.62
N THR A 158 16.31 2.75 13.25
CA THR A 158 17.74 2.38 13.19
C THR A 158 18.33 2.09 14.57
N SER A 159 17.83 2.75 15.63
CA SER A 159 18.27 2.48 17.01
C SER A 159 18.00 1.03 17.48
N THR A 160 16.95 0.39 16.94
CA THR A 160 16.54 -0.97 17.33
C THR A 160 17.23 -2.09 16.54
N THR A 161 17.98 -1.76 15.49
CA THR A 161 18.53 -2.73 14.55
C THR A 161 19.44 -3.77 15.21
N ARG A 162 20.26 -3.35 16.18
CA ARG A 162 21.14 -4.28 16.93
C ARG A 162 20.34 -5.25 17.79
N ALA A 163 19.32 -4.75 18.49
CA ALA A 163 18.43 -5.58 19.29
C ALA A 163 17.66 -6.59 18.40
N MET A 164 17.11 -6.12 17.27
CA MET A 164 16.44 -6.95 16.28
C MET A 164 17.35 -8.09 15.78
N ALA A 165 18.60 -7.79 15.40
CA ALA A 165 19.57 -8.78 14.95
C ALA A 165 19.87 -9.83 16.04
N LEU A 166 20.07 -9.38 17.29
CA LEU A 166 20.30 -10.28 18.43
C LEU A 166 19.11 -11.22 18.65
N ARG A 167 17.88 -10.67 18.68
CA ARG A 167 16.65 -11.46 18.88
C ARG A 167 16.42 -12.46 17.76
N ALA A 168 16.69 -12.07 16.51
CA ALA A 168 16.60 -12.98 15.38
C ALA A 168 17.58 -14.16 15.50
N GLY A 169 18.82 -13.90 15.90
CA GLY A 169 19.82 -14.95 16.17
C GLY A 169 19.37 -15.89 17.30
N GLN A 170 18.84 -15.35 18.40
CA GLN A 170 18.31 -16.13 19.54
C GLN A 170 17.08 -16.99 19.17
N ALA A 171 16.32 -16.60 18.16
CA ALA A 171 15.18 -17.33 17.62
C ALA A 171 15.56 -18.43 16.61
N GLY A 172 16.87 -18.65 16.41
CA GLY A 172 17.38 -19.70 15.52
C GLY A 172 17.53 -19.28 14.05
N VAL A 173 17.51 -17.98 13.73
CA VAL A 173 17.94 -17.51 12.40
C VAL A 173 19.46 -17.63 12.32
N PRO A 174 20.04 -18.30 11.30
CA PRO A 174 21.48 -18.40 11.16
C PRO A 174 22.16 -17.03 11.09
N TRP A 175 23.22 -16.81 11.87
CA TRP A 175 23.96 -15.52 11.90
C TRP A 175 24.40 -14.98 10.53
N PRO A 176 24.82 -15.82 9.55
CA PRO A 176 25.05 -15.33 8.19
C PRO A 176 23.79 -14.72 7.55
N SER A 177 22.62 -15.33 7.76
CA SER A 177 21.34 -14.79 7.28
C SER A 177 20.94 -13.52 8.03
N VAL A 178 21.21 -13.43 9.34
CA VAL A 178 20.96 -12.21 10.12
C VAL A 178 21.80 -11.05 9.58
N ARG A 179 23.09 -11.25 9.33
CA ARG A 179 23.97 -10.20 8.79
C ARG A 179 23.54 -9.67 7.42
N VAL A 180 23.02 -10.56 6.56
CA VAL A 180 22.51 -10.18 5.24
C VAL A 180 21.16 -9.46 5.34
N ARG A 181 20.29 -9.90 6.25
CA ARG A 181 18.91 -9.41 6.36
C ARG A 181 18.72 -8.26 7.32
N VAL A 182 19.66 -7.98 8.21
CA VAL A 182 19.62 -6.89 9.19
C VAL A 182 20.95 -6.14 9.13
N PRO A 183 21.22 -5.39 8.05
CA PRO A 183 22.40 -4.54 8.00
C PRO A 183 22.30 -3.47 9.09
N LEU A 184 23.44 -3.00 9.63
CA LEU A 184 23.45 -2.02 10.73
C LEU A 184 22.92 -0.62 10.36
N PHE A 185 22.38 -0.43 9.16
CA PHE A 185 21.79 0.81 8.63
C PHE A 185 22.59 2.10 8.89
N GLU A 186 23.91 2.01 9.06
CA GLU A 186 24.76 3.13 9.47
C GLU A 186 24.65 4.34 8.52
N ARG A 187 24.54 4.08 7.21
CA ARG A 187 24.31 5.14 6.21
C ARG A 187 22.97 5.86 6.39
N VAL A 188 21.92 5.12 6.78
CA VAL A 188 20.60 5.68 7.05
C VAL A 188 20.65 6.50 8.34
N GLU A 189 21.28 5.98 9.38
CA GLU A 189 21.45 6.67 10.66
C GLU A 189 22.23 7.99 10.49
N ASP A 190 23.35 7.96 9.78
CA ASP A 190 24.14 9.16 9.51
C ASP A 190 23.38 10.20 8.66
N ALA A 191 22.64 9.77 7.65
CA ALA A 191 21.81 10.66 6.84
C ALA A 191 20.66 11.26 7.67
N ALA A 192 20.04 10.47 8.55
CA ALA A 192 18.97 10.91 9.43
C ALA A 192 19.49 11.91 10.47
N ARG A 193 20.65 11.67 11.10
CA ARG A 193 21.26 12.64 12.03
C ARG A 193 21.59 13.97 11.35
N LYS A 194 22.09 13.94 10.11
CA LYS A 194 22.37 15.15 9.32
C LYS A 194 21.11 15.94 9.03
N LEU A 195 20.01 15.28 8.64
CA LEU A 195 18.73 15.95 8.43
C LEU A 195 18.15 16.49 9.75
N SER A 196 18.22 15.71 10.83
CA SER A 196 17.77 16.09 12.17
C SER A 196 18.44 17.36 12.70
N ALA A 197 19.71 17.59 12.37
CA ALA A 197 20.42 18.82 12.73
C ALA A 197 19.97 20.07 11.96
N LEU A 198 19.20 19.92 10.88
CA LEU A 198 18.78 21.02 10.01
C LEU A 198 17.29 21.37 10.15
N VAL A 199 16.46 20.40 10.53
CA VAL A 199 15.01 20.56 10.67
C VAL A 199 14.63 21.02 12.09
N PRO A 200 13.53 21.76 12.27
CA PRO A 200 13.02 22.10 13.60
C PRO A 200 12.67 20.84 14.41
N LEU A 201 12.61 20.98 15.74
CA LEU A 201 12.19 19.87 16.59
C LEU A 201 10.72 19.51 16.31
N ALA A 202 10.42 18.20 16.22
CA ALA A 202 9.09 17.71 15.85
C ALA A 202 7.96 18.22 16.77
N ASP A 203 8.26 18.46 18.06
CA ASP A 203 7.30 18.94 19.05
C ASP A 203 6.88 20.42 18.84
N GLU A 204 7.62 21.17 18.02
CA GLU A 204 7.36 22.61 17.77
C GLU A 204 6.49 22.85 16.53
N ALA A 205 6.27 21.85 15.67
CA ALA A 205 5.67 22.05 14.35
C ALA A 205 4.44 21.14 14.14
N ALA A 206 3.25 21.77 14.04
CA ALA A 206 1.99 21.05 13.88
C ALA A 206 1.76 20.59 12.43
N LEU A 207 1.65 19.28 12.21
CA LEU A 207 1.16 18.71 10.94
C LEU A 207 -0.30 19.14 10.70
N PRO A 208 -0.79 19.32 9.46
CA PRO A 208 -2.14 19.78 9.22
C PRO A 208 -3.19 18.65 9.28
N ASP A 209 -4.43 19.00 9.61
CA ASP A 209 -5.59 18.09 9.58
C ASP A 209 -6.17 17.98 8.17
N VAL A 210 -5.39 17.42 7.24
CA VAL A 210 -5.81 17.19 5.85
C VAL A 210 -6.42 15.80 5.72
N GLY A 211 -7.63 15.71 5.16
CA GLY A 211 -8.36 14.45 4.94
C GLY A 211 -8.35 13.99 3.48
N LEU A 212 -9.09 12.92 3.17
CA LEU A 212 -9.17 12.38 1.80
C LEU A 212 -9.85 13.38 0.83
N VAL A 213 -9.33 13.46 -0.40
CA VAL A 213 -9.91 14.27 -1.48
C VAL A 213 -11.36 13.84 -1.79
N PRO A 214 -12.32 14.79 -1.89
CA PRO A 214 -13.69 14.48 -2.29
C PRO A 214 -13.79 13.80 -3.67
N THR A 215 -14.87 13.06 -3.91
CA THR A 215 -15.15 12.28 -5.14
C THR A 215 -15.18 13.10 -6.44
N GLU A 216 -15.23 14.43 -6.35
CA GLU A 216 -15.48 15.33 -7.50
C GLU A 216 -14.24 15.95 -8.15
N ALA A 217 -13.03 15.80 -7.59
CA ALA A 217 -11.82 16.40 -8.14
C ALA A 217 -11.34 15.69 -9.42
N ARG A 218 -11.98 15.98 -10.56
CA ARG A 218 -11.64 15.40 -11.87
C ARG A 218 -10.34 16.00 -12.40
N GLY A 219 -9.35 15.15 -12.68
CA GLY A 219 -8.20 15.50 -13.52
C GLY A 219 -8.54 15.43 -15.01
N GLU A 220 -7.84 16.20 -15.83
CA GLU A 220 -7.97 16.15 -17.31
C GLU A 220 -7.29 14.90 -17.91
N ASP A 221 -6.23 14.37 -17.26
CA ASP A 221 -5.55 13.14 -17.66
C ASP A 221 -6.21 11.89 -17.04
N VAL A 222 -6.76 11.04 -17.90
CA VAL A 222 -7.44 9.76 -17.54
C VAL A 222 -6.51 8.81 -16.77
N THR A 223 -5.21 8.78 -17.09
CA THR A 223 -4.24 7.90 -16.43
C THR A 223 -3.97 8.36 -15.00
N GLU A 224 -3.90 9.67 -14.83
CA GLU A 224 -3.66 10.29 -13.54
C GLU A 224 -4.90 10.17 -12.63
N GLU A 225 -6.09 10.40 -13.18
CA GLU A 225 -7.35 10.15 -12.47
C GLU A 225 -7.45 8.68 -12.02
N LEU A 226 -7.06 7.72 -12.86
CA LEU A 226 -7.01 6.31 -12.47
C LEU A 226 -6.06 6.09 -11.28
N ALA A 227 -4.87 6.68 -11.29
CA ALA A 227 -3.91 6.55 -10.21
C ALA A 227 -4.48 7.09 -8.88
N VAL A 228 -5.12 8.27 -8.91
CA VAL A 228 -5.76 8.88 -7.74
C VAL A 228 -6.90 8.01 -7.21
N ARG A 229 -7.77 7.49 -8.06
CA ARG A 229 -8.88 6.60 -7.64
C ARG A 229 -8.38 5.33 -6.99
N LEU A 230 -7.31 4.73 -7.54
CA LEU A 230 -6.69 3.54 -6.95
C LEU A 230 -6.09 3.85 -5.57
N LEU A 231 -5.41 4.99 -5.40
CA LEU A 231 -4.87 5.42 -4.10
C LEU A 231 -5.98 5.65 -3.07
N ARG A 232 -7.08 6.31 -3.46
CA ARG A 232 -8.26 6.49 -2.59
C ARG A 232 -8.87 5.17 -2.14
N VAL A 233 -9.01 4.22 -3.06
CA VAL A 233 -9.47 2.87 -2.75
C VAL A 233 -8.55 2.20 -1.72
N ARG A 234 -7.23 2.29 -1.90
CA ARG A 234 -6.26 1.74 -0.94
C ARG A 234 -6.39 2.40 0.41
N GLN A 235 -6.48 3.73 0.45
CA GLN A 235 -6.66 4.48 1.68
C GLN A 235 -7.93 4.05 2.43
N ARG A 236 -9.07 3.99 1.74
CA ARG A 236 -10.33 3.52 2.36
C ARG A 236 -10.22 2.07 2.83
N SER A 237 -9.54 1.20 2.08
CA SER A 237 -9.34 -0.20 2.48
C SER A 237 -8.59 -0.32 3.81
N TRP A 238 -7.71 0.64 4.14
CA TRP A 238 -6.97 0.66 5.40
C TRP A 238 -7.81 1.00 6.62
N GLU A 239 -8.88 1.76 6.42
CA GLU A 239 -9.81 2.13 7.49
C GLU A 239 -10.83 1.02 7.79
N LEU A 240 -11.11 0.14 6.81
CA LEU A 240 -12.12 -0.93 6.93
C LEU A 240 -11.93 -1.85 8.15
N PRO A 241 -10.72 -2.32 8.50
CA PRO A 241 -10.56 -3.17 9.68
C PRO A 241 -10.91 -2.47 10.99
N ALA A 242 -10.86 -1.14 11.06
CA ALA A 242 -11.19 -0.36 12.26
C ALA A 242 -12.63 0.19 12.25
N ALA A 243 -13.26 0.29 11.08
CA ALA A 243 -14.62 0.84 10.93
C ALA A 243 -15.67 0.10 11.79
N SER A 244 -16.61 0.83 12.39
CA SER A 244 -17.70 0.23 13.18
C SER A 244 -18.81 -0.39 12.31
N ASN A 245 -18.97 0.08 11.07
CA ASN A 245 -20.00 -0.28 10.10
C ASN A 245 -19.47 -1.12 8.92
N ARG A 246 -18.54 -2.04 9.19
CA ARG A 246 -17.93 -2.90 8.15
C ARG A 246 -19.01 -3.68 7.39
N SER A 247 -19.04 -3.56 6.07
CA SER A 247 -20.04 -4.20 5.21
C SER A 247 -19.43 -5.23 4.26
N ILE A 248 -20.07 -6.40 4.18
CA ILE A 248 -19.75 -7.43 3.18
C ILE A 248 -19.93 -6.90 1.76
N ALA A 249 -20.90 -5.98 1.55
CA ALA A 249 -21.12 -5.37 0.25
C ALA A 249 -19.91 -4.52 -0.20
N THR A 250 -19.29 -3.76 0.73
CA THR A 250 -18.05 -3.02 0.44
C THR A 250 -16.90 -3.95 0.09
N LEU A 251 -16.72 -5.06 0.83
CA LEU A 251 -15.67 -6.05 0.52
C LEU A 251 -15.87 -6.69 -0.86
N ARG A 252 -17.12 -6.95 -1.24
CA ARG A 252 -17.48 -7.45 -2.57
C ARG A 252 -17.16 -6.42 -3.65
N ASP A 253 -17.54 -5.15 -3.45
CA ASP A 253 -17.31 -4.07 -4.42
C ASP A 253 -15.78 -3.90 -4.66
N LEU A 254 -14.95 -3.99 -3.62
CA LEU A 254 -13.48 -4.04 -3.76
C LEU A 254 -12.97 -5.31 -4.46
N ALA A 255 -13.62 -6.46 -4.25
CA ALA A 255 -13.26 -7.69 -4.96
C ALA A 255 -13.54 -7.58 -6.47
N VAL A 256 -14.65 -6.94 -6.84
CA VAL A 256 -14.98 -6.64 -8.25
C VAL A 256 -13.95 -5.70 -8.87
N LEU A 257 -13.49 -4.68 -8.13
CA LEU A 257 -12.39 -3.83 -8.58
C LEU A 257 -11.12 -4.64 -8.87
N GLY A 258 -10.80 -5.59 -7.99
CA GLY A 258 -9.67 -6.50 -8.17
C GLY A 258 -9.75 -7.31 -9.46
N VAL A 259 -10.95 -7.77 -9.85
CA VAL A 259 -11.18 -8.41 -11.15
C VAL A 259 -10.86 -7.44 -12.29
N ALA A 260 -11.44 -6.23 -12.26
CA ALA A 260 -11.29 -5.24 -13.32
C ALA A 260 -9.81 -4.85 -13.51
N VAL A 261 -9.12 -4.46 -12.44
CA VAL A 261 -7.70 -4.04 -12.52
C VAL A 261 -6.84 -5.13 -13.15
N HIS A 262 -6.97 -6.39 -12.73
CA HIS A 262 -6.15 -7.47 -13.28
C HIS A 262 -6.52 -7.83 -14.72
N ALA A 263 -7.82 -7.85 -15.05
CA ALA A 263 -8.29 -8.18 -16.40
C ALA A 263 -7.86 -7.11 -17.42
N HIS A 264 -8.04 -5.84 -17.10
CA HIS A 264 -7.61 -4.72 -17.95
C HIS A 264 -6.09 -4.62 -18.05
N THR A 265 -5.35 -4.88 -16.96
CA THR A 265 -3.88 -4.96 -17.02
C THR A 265 -3.41 -6.13 -17.90
N ALA A 266 -4.08 -7.29 -17.82
CA ALA A 266 -3.79 -8.42 -18.70
C ALA A 266 -4.05 -8.07 -20.18
N ALA A 267 -5.16 -7.40 -20.48
CA ALA A 267 -5.49 -6.95 -21.84
C ALA A 267 -4.47 -5.93 -22.37
N PHE A 268 -4.07 -4.95 -21.55
CA PHE A 268 -3.05 -3.95 -21.91
C PHE A 268 -1.73 -4.61 -22.37
N HIS A 269 -1.32 -5.68 -21.67
CA HIS A 269 -0.11 -6.44 -21.98
C HIS A 269 -0.30 -7.54 -23.02
N GLY A 270 -1.50 -7.70 -23.59
CA GLY A 270 -1.79 -8.77 -24.56
C GLY A 270 -1.60 -10.17 -23.97
N ALA A 271 -1.87 -10.33 -22.68
CA ALA A 271 -1.54 -11.55 -21.96
C ALA A 271 -2.43 -12.72 -22.41
N ASN A 272 -1.82 -13.88 -22.65
CA ASN A 272 -2.56 -15.09 -23.04
C ASN A 272 -3.46 -15.58 -21.89
N PRO A 273 -4.79 -15.75 -22.10
CA PRO A 273 -5.72 -16.23 -21.09
C PRO A 273 -5.39 -17.61 -20.49
N ALA A 274 -4.63 -18.45 -21.19
CA ALA A 274 -4.29 -19.79 -20.74
C ALA A 274 -3.07 -19.85 -19.81
N THR A 275 -2.17 -18.86 -19.88
CA THR A 275 -0.87 -18.91 -19.18
C THR A 275 -0.57 -17.67 -18.33
N SER A 276 -1.40 -16.63 -18.43
CA SER A 276 -1.18 -15.37 -17.75
C SER A 276 -1.52 -15.44 -16.27
N ARG A 277 -0.52 -15.16 -15.42
CA ARG A 277 -0.70 -14.97 -13.97
C ARG A 277 -1.67 -13.83 -13.64
N LEU A 278 -1.78 -12.81 -14.50
CA LEU A 278 -2.74 -11.71 -14.32
C LEU A 278 -4.17 -12.21 -14.52
N VAL A 279 -4.41 -13.08 -15.50
CA VAL A 279 -5.72 -13.69 -15.75
C VAL A 279 -6.09 -14.65 -14.63
N ASP A 280 -5.14 -15.47 -14.16
CA ASP A 280 -5.35 -16.34 -13.00
C ASP A 280 -5.70 -15.54 -11.74
N ARG A 281 -5.02 -14.41 -11.51
CA ARG A 281 -5.34 -13.48 -10.43
C ARG A 281 -6.74 -12.87 -10.57
N ALA A 282 -7.12 -12.44 -11.77
CA ALA A 282 -8.47 -11.91 -12.03
C ALA A 282 -9.53 -12.97 -11.70
N ARG A 283 -9.32 -14.24 -12.08
CA ARG A 283 -10.22 -15.36 -11.74
C ARG A 283 -10.31 -15.63 -10.24
N ARG A 284 -9.20 -15.52 -9.50
CA ARG A 284 -9.21 -15.63 -8.02
C ARG A 284 -10.03 -14.52 -7.37
N TRP A 285 -9.87 -13.28 -7.82
CA TRP A 285 -10.73 -12.16 -7.41
C TRP A 285 -12.20 -12.39 -7.74
N GLN A 286 -12.50 -12.95 -8.92
CA GLN A 286 -13.86 -13.26 -9.35
C GLN A 286 -14.50 -14.32 -8.45
N LYS A 287 -13.76 -15.37 -8.09
CA LYS A 287 -14.21 -16.41 -7.15
C LYS A 287 -14.51 -15.83 -5.77
N LEU A 288 -13.65 -14.92 -5.28
CA LEU A 288 -13.88 -14.20 -4.03
C LEU A 288 -15.13 -13.32 -4.11
N ALA A 289 -15.28 -12.51 -5.17
CA ALA A 289 -16.44 -11.65 -5.36
C ALA A 289 -17.75 -12.43 -5.42
N ALA A 290 -17.78 -13.55 -6.15
CA ALA A 290 -18.93 -14.45 -6.21
C ALA A 290 -19.25 -15.06 -4.83
N SER A 291 -18.23 -15.43 -4.06
CA SER A 291 -18.42 -16.00 -2.72
C SER A 291 -18.97 -14.97 -1.74
N LEU A 292 -18.44 -13.74 -1.75
CA LEU A 292 -18.95 -12.61 -0.96
C LEU A 292 -20.36 -12.20 -1.37
N ALA A 293 -20.72 -12.33 -2.65
CA ALA A 293 -22.06 -12.01 -3.15
C ALA A 293 -23.16 -12.93 -2.59
N ARG A 294 -22.80 -14.10 -2.03
CA ARG A 294 -23.74 -14.99 -1.32
C ARG A 294 -24.01 -14.54 0.12
N LEU A 295 -23.09 -13.78 0.70
CA LEU A 295 -23.17 -13.31 2.08
C LEU A 295 -23.96 -12.01 2.19
N ARG A 296 -24.58 -11.77 3.34
CA ARG A 296 -25.30 -10.54 3.69
C ARG A 296 -24.86 -10.05 5.07
N SER A 297 -24.78 -8.74 5.23
CA SER A 297 -24.54 -8.07 6.51
C SER A 297 -25.56 -6.95 6.70
N SER A 298 -25.86 -6.59 7.94
CA SER A 298 -26.75 -5.48 8.28
C SER A 298 -26.14 -4.10 7.97
N ALA A 299 -24.82 -4.00 7.93
CA ALA A 299 -24.14 -2.74 7.65
C ALA A 299 -24.34 -2.29 6.18
N PRO A 300 -24.69 -1.01 5.95
CA PRO A 300 -24.85 -0.48 4.59
C PRO A 300 -23.52 -0.50 3.83
N PRO A 301 -23.56 -0.62 2.50
CA PRO A 301 -22.34 -0.46 1.68
C PRO A 301 -21.76 0.94 1.83
N ASP A 302 -20.46 1.04 1.56
CA ASP A 302 -19.76 2.31 1.44
C ASP A 302 -20.00 2.90 0.03
N ASP A 303 -20.82 3.94 -0.05
CA ASP A 303 -21.20 4.59 -1.31
C ASP A 303 -20.01 5.22 -2.03
N ASP A 304 -19.00 5.62 -1.27
CA ASP A 304 -17.81 6.30 -1.72
C ASP A 304 -16.83 5.30 -2.39
N VAL A 305 -16.68 4.11 -1.80
CA VAL A 305 -16.01 2.97 -2.45
C VAL A 305 -16.73 2.55 -3.72
N ARG A 306 -18.06 2.54 -3.70
CA ARG A 306 -18.86 2.21 -4.90
C ARG A 306 -18.68 3.25 -6.01
N ALA A 307 -18.66 4.54 -5.68
CA ALA A 307 -18.41 5.60 -6.63
C ALA A 307 -17.02 5.46 -7.28
N ASP A 308 -15.98 5.20 -6.48
CA ASP A 308 -14.63 4.97 -6.99
C ASP A 308 -14.52 3.69 -7.82
N LEU A 309 -15.24 2.62 -7.48
CA LEU A 309 -15.34 1.40 -8.29
C LEU A 309 -15.88 1.72 -9.69
N THR A 310 -17.04 2.40 -9.76
CA THR A 310 -17.69 2.74 -11.03
C THR A 310 -16.81 3.66 -11.88
N ALA A 311 -16.23 4.69 -11.27
CA ALA A 311 -15.30 5.59 -11.96
C ALA A 311 -14.06 4.83 -12.48
N THR A 312 -13.45 4.01 -11.64
CA THR A 312 -12.25 3.23 -12.01
C THR A 312 -12.55 2.26 -13.16
N ALA A 313 -13.70 1.57 -13.14
CA ALA A 313 -14.09 0.69 -14.23
C ALA A 313 -14.22 1.42 -15.59
N GLY A 314 -14.76 2.64 -15.58
CA GLY A 314 -14.80 3.50 -16.77
C GLY A 314 -13.40 3.90 -17.26
N LEU A 315 -12.53 4.35 -16.35
CA LEU A 315 -11.15 4.76 -16.66
C LEU A 315 -10.30 3.59 -17.20
N LEU A 316 -10.41 2.41 -16.57
CA LEU A 316 -9.74 1.19 -17.02
C LEU A 316 -10.16 0.80 -18.44
N SER A 317 -11.45 0.94 -18.76
CA SER A 317 -11.97 0.66 -20.10
C SER A 317 -11.44 1.63 -21.17
N ALA A 318 -11.22 2.89 -20.80
CA ALA A 318 -10.63 3.89 -21.69
C ALA A 318 -9.12 3.65 -21.92
N ILE A 319 -8.37 3.32 -20.87
CA ILE A 319 -6.91 3.14 -20.91
C ILE A 319 -6.52 1.80 -21.54
N ALA A 320 -7.22 0.73 -21.16
CA ALA A 320 -6.89 -0.64 -21.50
C ALA A 320 -8.15 -1.44 -21.80
N PRO A 321 -8.80 -1.21 -22.96
CA PRO A 321 -10.03 -1.93 -23.30
C PRO A 321 -9.78 -3.44 -23.34
N LEU A 322 -10.73 -4.23 -22.83
CA LEU A 322 -10.61 -5.70 -22.80
C LEU A 322 -10.59 -6.31 -24.21
N ALA A 323 -11.26 -5.65 -25.16
CA ALA A 323 -11.24 -6.00 -26.57
C ALA A 323 -10.40 -4.95 -27.32
N GLY A 324 -9.29 -5.39 -27.92
CA GLY A 324 -8.43 -4.51 -28.69
C GLY A 324 -6.99 -5.02 -28.80
N PRO A 325 -6.17 -4.38 -29.65
CA PRO A 325 -4.76 -4.70 -29.73
C PRO A 325 -4.02 -4.31 -28.45
N SER A 326 -3.03 -5.13 -28.08
CA SER A 326 -2.12 -4.84 -26.96
C SER A 326 -1.40 -3.50 -27.14
N ARG A 327 -1.20 -2.78 -26.04
CA ARG A 327 -0.52 -1.48 -26.03
C ARG A 327 0.85 -1.52 -25.34
N ALA A 328 1.24 -2.65 -24.76
CA ALA A 328 2.50 -2.78 -24.01
C ALA A 328 3.78 -2.58 -24.84
N GLY A 329 3.70 -2.79 -26.16
CA GLY A 329 4.83 -2.55 -27.07
C GLY A 329 4.96 -1.12 -27.57
N ALA A 330 4.01 -0.23 -27.23
CA ALA A 330 4.04 1.15 -27.69
C ALA A 330 5.15 1.93 -26.97
N SER A 331 6.00 2.61 -27.74
CA SER A 331 7.16 3.35 -27.25
C SER A 331 6.82 4.78 -26.78
N ASP A 332 5.55 5.19 -26.87
CA ASP A 332 5.14 6.53 -26.50
C ASP A 332 5.10 6.71 -24.96
N PRO A 333 5.36 7.93 -24.44
CA PRO A 333 5.38 8.20 -23.02
C PRO A 333 4.04 7.95 -22.30
N GLN A 334 2.91 8.09 -22.99
CA GLN A 334 1.58 7.90 -22.40
C GLN A 334 1.29 6.42 -22.14
N SER A 335 1.61 5.54 -23.09
CA SER A 335 1.51 4.09 -22.92
C SER A 335 2.41 3.58 -21.80
N ARG A 336 3.63 4.12 -21.66
CA ARG A 336 4.50 3.79 -20.52
C ARG A 336 3.90 4.20 -19.17
N ARG A 337 3.32 5.41 -19.08
CA ARG A 337 2.63 5.89 -17.87
C ARG A 337 1.40 5.04 -17.55
N ALA A 338 0.61 4.69 -18.55
CA ALA A 338 -0.53 3.80 -18.41
C ALA A 338 -0.10 2.41 -17.90
N GLY A 339 0.91 1.80 -18.51
CA GLY A 339 1.45 0.51 -18.08
C GLY A 339 2.00 0.55 -16.64
N ALA A 340 2.71 1.62 -16.27
CA ALA A 340 3.18 1.82 -14.89
C ALA A 340 2.02 1.95 -13.90
N THR A 341 0.98 2.70 -14.25
CA THR A 341 -0.22 2.90 -13.41
C THR A 341 -0.99 1.60 -13.22
N LEU A 342 -1.19 0.82 -14.29
CA LEU A 342 -1.86 -0.49 -14.24
C LEU A 342 -1.07 -1.49 -13.39
N ASN A 343 0.25 -1.56 -13.57
CA ASN A 343 1.12 -2.39 -12.74
C ASN A 343 1.10 -1.95 -11.26
N GLY A 344 1.04 -0.64 -11.01
CA GLY A 344 0.83 -0.07 -9.69
C GLY A 344 -0.50 -0.50 -9.08
N GLY A 345 -1.59 -0.47 -9.85
CA GLY A 345 -2.91 -0.96 -9.47
C GLY A 345 -2.91 -2.44 -9.08
N VAL A 346 -2.26 -3.30 -9.87
CA VAL A 346 -2.11 -4.74 -9.54
C VAL A 346 -1.41 -4.93 -8.19
N ARG A 347 -0.34 -4.16 -7.94
CA ARG A 347 0.38 -4.21 -6.65
C ARG A 347 -0.52 -3.74 -5.51
N LEU A 348 -1.19 -2.61 -5.68
CA LEU A 348 -2.13 -2.02 -4.73
C LEU A 348 -3.26 -2.97 -4.34
N MET A 349 -3.80 -3.73 -5.29
CA MET A 349 -4.85 -4.70 -5.01
C MET A 349 -4.39 -5.83 -4.06
N THR A 350 -3.10 -6.12 -3.98
CA THR A 350 -2.57 -7.05 -2.96
C THR A 350 -2.78 -6.51 -1.55
N ASP A 351 -2.51 -5.22 -1.35
CA ASP A 351 -2.73 -4.54 -0.06
C ASP A 351 -4.22 -4.48 0.28
N VAL A 352 -5.07 -4.20 -0.72
CA VAL A 352 -6.53 -4.21 -0.56
C VAL A 352 -7.03 -5.61 -0.18
N ALA A 353 -6.52 -6.67 -0.80
CA ALA A 353 -6.86 -8.05 -0.40
C ALA A 353 -6.49 -8.33 1.06
N HIS A 354 -5.33 -7.82 1.49
CA HIS A 354 -4.88 -7.98 2.86
C HIS A 354 -5.81 -7.29 3.86
N GLN A 355 -6.16 -6.02 3.65
CA GLN A 355 -7.07 -5.34 4.57
C GLN A 355 -8.50 -5.87 4.49
N ASN A 356 -8.97 -6.24 3.30
CA ASN A 356 -10.27 -6.88 3.16
C ASN A 356 -10.37 -8.19 3.92
N SER A 357 -9.30 -9.00 3.92
CA SER A 357 -9.23 -10.23 4.72
C SER A 357 -9.34 -9.95 6.23
N ARG A 358 -8.70 -8.88 6.71
CA ARG A 358 -8.78 -8.46 8.12
C ARG A 358 -10.17 -7.93 8.49
N ALA A 359 -10.75 -7.10 7.63
CA ALA A 359 -12.09 -6.59 7.79
C ALA A 359 -13.11 -7.74 7.78
N PHE A 360 -12.99 -8.68 6.85
CA PHE A 360 -13.81 -9.90 6.81
C PHE A 360 -13.69 -10.71 8.10
N SER A 361 -12.47 -10.95 8.58
CA SER A 361 -12.23 -11.68 9.83
C SER A 361 -12.83 -10.94 11.04
N ALA A 362 -12.80 -9.62 11.05
CA ALA A 362 -13.47 -8.82 12.08
C ALA A 362 -14.99 -8.98 12.01
N ILE A 363 -15.61 -8.81 10.82
CA ILE A 363 -17.06 -9.00 10.61
C ILE A 363 -17.47 -10.41 11.03
N ALA A 364 -16.73 -11.46 10.63
CA ALA A 364 -17.04 -12.84 10.95
C ALA A 364 -17.04 -13.13 12.47
N ARG A 365 -16.23 -12.39 13.25
CA ARG A 365 -16.19 -12.51 14.72
C ARG A 365 -17.24 -11.66 15.43
N THR A 366 -17.46 -10.42 14.98
CA THR A 366 -18.22 -9.42 15.75
C THR A 366 -19.63 -9.18 15.22
N SER A 367 -19.90 -9.57 13.98
CA SER A 367 -21.14 -9.22 13.28
C SER A 367 -21.90 -10.46 12.84
N ALA A 368 -23.22 -10.33 12.75
CA ALA A 368 -24.05 -11.39 12.17
C ALA A 368 -23.95 -11.33 10.63
N ILE A 369 -23.26 -12.32 10.06
CA ILE A 369 -23.26 -12.58 8.61
C ILE A 369 -24.37 -13.59 8.32
N TYR A 370 -25.14 -13.33 7.28
CA TYR A 370 -26.27 -14.16 6.89
C TYR A 370 -26.11 -14.70 5.47
N VAL A 371 -26.76 -15.83 5.20
CA VAL A 371 -26.93 -16.43 3.87
C VAL A 371 -28.40 -16.78 3.65
N PRO A 372 -28.90 -16.78 2.40
CA PRO A 372 -30.18 -17.37 2.10
C PRO A 372 -30.16 -18.86 2.45
N ALA A 373 -31.09 -19.34 3.28
CA ALA A 373 -31.13 -20.73 3.70
C ALA A 373 -31.21 -21.69 2.52
N ARG A 374 -31.95 -21.31 1.45
CA ARG A 374 -32.03 -22.04 0.17
C ARG A 374 -30.69 -22.27 -0.55
N SER A 375 -29.62 -21.60 -0.13
CA SER A 375 -28.28 -21.76 -0.72
C SER A 375 -27.40 -22.76 0.05
N LEU A 376 -27.89 -23.27 1.18
CA LEU A 376 -27.25 -24.33 1.95
C LEU A 376 -27.52 -25.70 1.31
N THR A 377 -26.57 -26.63 1.42
CA THR A 377 -26.73 -28.00 0.94
C THR A 377 -27.63 -28.82 1.87
N GLY A 378 -28.16 -29.96 1.39
CA GLY A 378 -28.95 -30.86 2.23
C GLY A 378 -28.20 -31.28 3.49
N ASP A 379 -26.92 -31.65 3.36
CA ASP A 379 -26.06 -32.02 4.49
C ASP A 379 -25.88 -30.90 5.53
N GLU A 380 -25.96 -29.63 5.11
CA GLU A 380 -25.82 -28.47 6.02
C GLU A 380 -27.12 -28.14 6.77
N VAL A 381 -28.24 -28.75 6.37
CA VAL A 381 -29.58 -28.42 6.86
C VAL A 381 -30.25 -29.60 7.55
N THR A 382 -29.89 -30.84 7.20
CA THR A 382 -30.60 -32.08 7.59
C THR A 382 -30.69 -32.28 9.11
N ASP A 383 -29.70 -31.85 9.87
CA ASP A 383 -29.64 -32.10 11.32
C ASP A 383 -30.30 -30.99 12.17
N ASP A 384 -30.82 -29.93 11.56
CA ASP A 384 -31.44 -28.79 12.25
C ASP A 384 -32.85 -28.49 11.68
N PRO A 385 -33.92 -28.87 12.40
CA PRO A 385 -35.30 -28.65 11.97
C PRO A 385 -35.64 -27.17 11.72
N GLU A 386 -35.00 -26.23 12.42
CA GLU A 386 -35.20 -24.80 12.19
C GLU A 386 -34.54 -24.33 10.89
N LEU A 387 -33.35 -24.86 10.56
CA LEU A 387 -32.71 -24.61 9.27
C LEU A 387 -33.49 -25.26 8.12
N VAL A 388 -34.05 -26.46 8.29
CA VAL A 388 -34.92 -27.10 7.28
C VAL A 388 -36.11 -26.20 6.97
N ARG A 389 -36.79 -25.72 8.02
CA ARG A 389 -37.92 -24.81 7.87
C ARG A 389 -37.51 -23.50 7.20
N ALA A 390 -36.41 -22.88 7.64
CA ALA A 390 -35.88 -21.67 7.03
C ALA A 390 -35.47 -21.86 5.57
N HIS A 391 -34.95 -23.04 5.20
CA HIS A 391 -34.59 -23.43 3.84
C HIS A 391 -35.83 -23.50 2.94
N LEU A 392 -36.89 -24.18 3.40
CA LEU A 392 -38.17 -24.26 2.68
C LEU A 392 -38.87 -22.90 2.52
N GLU A 393 -38.79 -22.05 3.54
CA GLU A 393 -39.40 -20.70 3.54
C GLU A 393 -38.51 -19.63 2.87
N GLY A 394 -37.28 -19.97 2.45
CA GLY A 394 -36.36 -19.05 1.81
C GLY A 394 -35.84 -17.91 2.70
N ARG A 395 -35.84 -18.09 4.02
CA ARG A 395 -35.39 -17.08 4.99
C ARG A 395 -33.86 -16.91 5.00
N LEU A 396 -33.39 -15.83 5.60
CA LEU A 396 -31.97 -15.63 5.88
C LEU A 396 -31.62 -16.35 7.19
N VAL A 397 -30.50 -17.07 7.18
CA VAL A 397 -29.95 -17.76 8.36
C VAL A 397 -28.51 -17.33 8.56
N ARG A 398 -27.99 -17.51 9.78
CA ARG A 398 -26.60 -17.19 10.08
C ARG A 398 -25.69 -18.03 9.20
N ALA A 399 -24.66 -17.42 8.62
CA ALA A 399 -23.71 -18.10 7.76
C ALA A 399 -22.97 -19.20 8.55
N PRO A 400 -22.98 -20.46 8.06
CA PRO A 400 -22.21 -21.54 8.66
C PRO A 400 -20.71 -21.21 8.73
N ALA A 401 -20.04 -21.69 9.78
CA ALA A 401 -18.61 -21.47 9.99
C ALA A 401 -17.75 -21.95 8.82
N ARG A 402 -18.17 -23.06 8.16
CA ARG A 402 -17.52 -23.58 6.95
C ARG A 402 -17.50 -22.56 5.81
N ILE A 403 -18.64 -21.93 5.49
CA ILE A 403 -18.73 -20.92 4.43
C ILE A 403 -17.83 -19.72 4.75
N LEU A 404 -17.78 -19.31 6.03
CA LEU A 404 -16.91 -18.22 6.47
C LEU A 404 -15.42 -18.58 6.34
N ALA A 405 -15.05 -19.80 6.73
CA ALA A 405 -13.68 -20.31 6.57
C ALA A 405 -13.28 -20.39 5.09
N GLU A 406 -14.15 -20.92 4.22
CA GLU A 406 -13.91 -20.99 2.77
C GLU A 406 -13.65 -19.60 2.17
N VAL A 407 -14.42 -18.57 2.57
CA VAL A 407 -14.17 -17.19 2.13
C VAL A 407 -12.84 -16.65 2.67
N GLY A 408 -12.49 -16.96 3.92
CA GLY A 408 -11.19 -16.64 4.51
C GLY A 408 -10.02 -17.20 3.68
N GLU A 409 -10.10 -18.48 3.30
CA GLU A 409 -9.09 -19.17 2.49
C GLU A 409 -8.92 -18.56 1.10
N LEU A 410 -9.99 -18.02 0.49
CA LEU A 410 -9.91 -17.34 -0.81
C LEU A 410 -9.05 -16.07 -0.78
N TYR A 411 -8.83 -15.46 0.39
CA TYR A 411 -7.94 -14.29 0.51
C TYR A 411 -6.45 -14.67 0.53
N LEU A 412 -6.07 -15.83 1.04
CA LEU A 412 -4.66 -16.26 1.14
C LEU A 412 -3.88 -16.12 -0.18
N PRO A 413 -4.37 -16.67 -1.32
CA PRO A 413 -3.67 -16.55 -2.59
C PRO A 413 -3.75 -15.15 -3.21
N LEU A 414 -4.51 -14.20 -2.65
CA LEU A 414 -4.59 -12.82 -3.13
C LEU A 414 -3.69 -11.86 -2.35
N ARG A 415 -3.32 -12.24 -1.12
CA ARG A 415 -2.43 -11.49 -0.22
C ARG A 415 -0.95 -11.62 -0.54
N THR A 416 -0.59 -12.61 -1.35
CA THR A 416 0.79 -12.85 -1.78
C THR A 416 1.04 -12.18 -3.13
N LEU A 417 2.08 -11.35 -3.30
CA LEU A 417 2.44 -10.86 -4.63
C LEU A 417 2.85 -12.03 -5.54
N PRO A 418 2.60 -11.96 -6.87
CA PRO A 418 3.20 -12.93 -7.77
C PRO A 418 4.71 -12.64 -7.79
N VAL A 419 5.54 -13.65 -7.53
CA VAL A 419 7.00 -13.59 -7.74
C VAL A 419 7.24 -13.03 -9.14
N GLN A 420 7.76 -11.81 -9.22
CA GLN A 420 8.06 -10.99 -10.41
C GLN A 420 7.20 -11.25 -11.67
N ALA A 421 6.37 -10.27 -12.04
CA ALA A 421 6.12 -10.05 -13.46
C ALA A 421 7.48 -9.72 -14.11
N PRO A 422 7.79 -10.24 -15.32
CA PRO A 422 9.07 -9.96 -15.97
C PRO A 422 9.24 -8.45 -16.06
N VAL A 423 10.17 -7.92 -15.27
CA VAL A 423 10.69 -6.58 -15.46
C VAL A 423 11.30 -6.61 -16.84
N SER A 424 10.70 -5.91 -17.81
CA SER A 424 11.37 -5.63 -19.07
C SER A 424 12.76 -5.12 -18.70
N ARG A 425 13.79 -5.88 -19.07
CA ARG A 425 15.19 -5.47 -18.95
C ARG A 425 15.38 -4.25 -19.85
N HIS A 426 15.07 -3.09 -19.32
CA HIS A 426 15.60 -1.84 -19.83
C HIS A 426 16.57 -1.35 -18.76
N ALA A 427 17.85 -1.56 -19.09
CA ALA A 427 18.96 -0.95 -18.41
C ALA A 427 18.67 0.55 -18.20
N PRO A 428 19.15 1.17 -17.11
CA PRO A 428 19.25 2.61 -17.09
C PRO A 428 20.11 3.00 -18.29
N VAL A 429 19.52 3.72 -19.25
CA VAL A 429 20.30 4.49 -20.20
C VAL A 429 21.10 5.45 -19.32
N ALA A 430 22.39 5.13 -19.15
CA ALA A 430 23.35 6.05 -18.62
C ALA A 430 23.14 7.36 -19.36
N ALA A 431 22.81 8.42 -18.62
CA ALA A 431 22.96 9.77 -19.12
C ALA A 431 24.40 9.84 -19.65
N ARG A 432 24.53 9.91 -20.98
CA ARG A 432 25.81 10.23 -21.61
C ARG A 432 26.30 11.49 -20.92
N ALA A 433 27.49 11.41 -20.34
CA ALA A 433 28.29 12.56 -20.04
C ALA A 433 28.27 13.44 -21.29
N VAL A 434 27.66 14.62 -21.19
CA VAL A 434 27.96 15.70 -22.10
C VAL A 434 29.38 16.08 -21.72
N ASP A 435 30.33 15.72 -22.58
CA ASP A 435 31.70 16.22 -22.51
C ASP A 435 31.62 17.76 -22.49
N ALA A 436 31.77 18.33 -21.30
CA ALA A 436 32.01 19.75 -21.15
C ALA A 436 33.42 20.00 -21.68
N GLU A 437 33.48 20.53 -22.91
CA GLU A 437 34.68 21.12 -23.48
C GLU A 437 35.25 22.15 -22.47
N PRO A 438 36.54 22.09 -22.11
CA PRO A 438 37.12 23.07 -21.23
C PRO A 438 37.19 24.42 -21.96
N ILE A 439 36.48 25.41 -21.42
CA ILE A 439 36.63 26.82 -21.78
C ILE A 439 38.11 27.17 -21.59
N ARG A 440 38.84 27.28 -22.71
CA ARG A 440 40.19 27.85 -22.72
C ARG A 440 40.07 29.34 -22.37
N CYS A 441 40.51 29.70 -21.19
CA CYS A 441 40.88 31.08 -20.89
C CYS A 441 42.00 31.48 -21.85
N ARG A 442 41.75 32.44 -22.73
CA ARG A 442 42.82 33.20 -23.38
C ARG A 442 43.24 34.31 -22.42
N ALA A 443 44.55 34.33 -22.14
CA ALA A 443 45.27 35.39 -21.47
C ALA A 443 45.22 36.70 -22.27
#